data_AF-A0A380FJ01-F1
#
_entry.id   AF-A0A380FJ01-F1
#
_cell.length_a   1.000
_cell.length_b   1.000
_cell.length_c   1.000
_cell.angle_alpha   90.00
_cell.angle_beta   90.00
_cell.angle_gamma   90.00
#
_symmetry.space_group_name_H-M   'P 1'
#
loop_
_entity.id
_entity.type
_entity.pdbx_description
1 polymer ?
#
loop_
_entity_poly.entity_id
_entity_poly.type
_entity_poly.pdbx_seq_one_letter_code
_entity_poly.pdbx_strand_id
1 'polypeptide(L)'
;MRSFLKTSKNKNILIDTGGNINQDHSEYNYQISKYKVLPIFKKRGISQLDYVIITHPHLDHMGELPYLIETIKIKHIIIDKKSFTRQQLSKLEIQCHQYKIQLLDFRQHPQLFFGDVSINLIDTIIEKFS
;
A
#
# COMPACT_ATOMS: atom_id res chain seq x y z
N MET A 1 -7.74 -7.72 3.01
CA MET A 1 -7.35 -8.66 1.93
C MET A 1 -5.93 -8.28 1.47
N ARG A 2 -5.12 -9.19 0.92
CA ARG A 2 -3.79 -8.86 0.37
C ARG A 2 -3.69 -9.46 -1.03
N SER A 3 -3.44 -8.64 -2.04
CA SER A 3 -3.47 -9.08 -3.44
C SER A 3 -2.24 -8.58 -4.20
N PHE A 4 -1.61 -9.46 -4.96
CA PHE A 4 -0.50 -9.12 -5.85
C PHE A 4 -0.89 -9.40 -7.29
N LEU A 5 -0.79 -8.38 -8.14
CA LEU A 5 -1.12 -8.46 -9.56
C LEU A 5 0.16 -8.25 -10.37
N LYS A 6 0.33 -9.09 -11.39
CA LYS A 6 1.35 -8.92 -12.42
C LYS A 6 0.64 -8.76 -13.76
N THR A 7 0.86 -7.64 -14.45
CA THR A 7 0.22 -7.38 -15.75
C THR A 7 0.99 -8.07 -16.89
N SER A 8 0.35 -8.20 -18.06
CA SER A 8 0.96 -8.74 -19.29
C SER A 8 2.20 -7.92 -19.72
N LYS A 9 2.23 -6.63 -19.38
CA LYS A 9 3.38 -5.72 -19.56
C LYS A 9 4.39 -5.73 -18.40
N ASN A 10 4.41 -6.81 -17.60
CA ASN A 10 5.33 -7.01 -16.48
C ASN A 10 5.30 -5.94 -15.38
N LYS A 11 4.15 -5.27 -15.18
CA LYS A 11 3.99 -4.35 -14.03
C LYS A 11 3.68 -5.15 -12.77
N ASN A 12 4.43 -4.89 -11.69
CA ASN A 12 4.19 -5.49 -10.38
C ASN A 12 3.36 -4.51 -9.53
N ILE A 13 2.14 -4.92 -9.18
CA ILE A 13 1.18 -4.10 -8.44
C ILE A 13 0.82 -4.84 -7.16
N LEU A 14 1.01 -4.17 -6.02
CA LEU A 14 0.57 -4.66 -4.72
C LEU A 14 -0.68 -3.87 -4.29
N ILE A 15 -1.78 -4.56 -4.01
CA ILE A 15 -3.02 -3.99 -3.49
C ILE A 15 -3.20 -4.49 -2.06
N ASP A 16 -3.27 -3.54 -1.14
CA ASP A 16 -3.22 -3.72 0.31
C ASP A 16 -2.03 -4.54 0.80
N THR A 17 -1.36 -4.02 1.81
CA THR A 17 -0.31 -4.72 2.52
C THR A 17 -0.88 -5.77 3.48
N GLY A 18 -2.20 -5.82 3.72
CA GLY A 18 -2.83 -6.73 4.67
C GLY A 18 -2.50 -6.41 6.13
N GLY A 19 -3.29 -6.96 7.05
CA GLY A 19 -3.16 -6.85 8.52
C GLY A 19 -3.90 -8.03 9.14
N ASN A 20 -3.30 -8.70 10.13
CA ASN A 20 -3.91 -9.86 10.78
C ASN A 20 -4.56 -9.38 12.08
N ILE A 21 -5.88 -9.38 12.15
CA ILE A 21 -6.63 -9.15 13.39
C ILE A 21 -6.57 -10.46 14.18
N ASN A 22 -5.45 -10.74 14.82
CA ASN A 22 -5.49 -11.61 15.98
C ASN A 22 -5.45 -10.69 17.19
N GLN A 23 -6.64 -10.52 17.77
CA GLN A 23 -6.85 -10.04 19.12
C GLN A 23 -5.81 -10.70 20.03
N ASP A 24 -4.93 -9.91 20.61
CA ASP A 24 -4.64 -9.96 22.03
C ASP A 24 -3.73 -8.79 22.41
N HIS A 25 -4.22 -8.03 23.38
CA HIS A 25 -3.56 -6.88 24.00
C HIS A 25 -2.28 -7.33 24.73
N SER A 26 -1.20 -7.54 23.98
CA SER A 26 0.13 -7.62 24.56
C SER A 26 1.14 -6.97 23.61
N GLU A 27 1.72 -5.86 24.06
CA GLU A 27 2.67 -4.99 23.35
C GLU A 27 3.99 -5.67 22.93
N TYR A 28 4.09 -7.00 23.07
CA TYR A 28 5.34 -7.75 22.90
C TYR A 28 5.35 -8.78 21.76
N ASN A 29 4.23 -9.01 21.05
CA ASN A 29 4.16 -10.02 19.98
C ASN A 29 4.09 -9.47 18.54
N TYR A 30 4.31 -8.17 18.34
CA TYR A 30 4.29 -7.52 17.01
C TYR A 30 5.46 -7.92 16.08
N GLN A 31 6.35 -8.81 16.53
CA GLN A 31 7.56 -9.18 15.80
C GLN A 31 7.46 -10.49 15.01
N ILE A 32 6.47 -11.35 15.28
CA ILE A 32 6.46 -12.74 14.78
C ILE A 32 5.57 -12.94 13.54
N SER A 33 4.61 -12.05 13.29
CA SER A 33 3.84 -12.02 12.04
C SER A 33 4.57 -11.29 10.89
N LYS A 34 5.80 -10.81 11.13
CA LYS A 34 6.65 -10.07 10.19
C LYS A 34 7.01 -10.90 8.94
N TYR A 35 6.25 -10.62 7.88
CA TYR A 35 6.63 -10.59 6.47
C TYR A 35 6.76 -11.92 5.70
N LYS A 36 5.62 -12.47 5.26
CA LYS A 36 5.60 -13.44 4.14
C LYS A 36 5.86 -12.81 2.76
N VAL A 37 5.65 -11.50 2.58
CA VAL A 37 5.66 -10.86 1.24
C VAL A 37 7.07 -10.70 0.67
N LEU A 38 8.03 -10.20 1.44
CA LEU A 38 9.40 -10.02 0.96
C LEU A 38 10.10 -11.35 0.59
N PRO A 39 9.99 -12.43 1.39
CA PRO A 39 10.46 -13.75 0.97
C PRO A 39 9.80 -14.23 -0.31
N ILE A 40 8.49 -13.99 -0.50
CA ILE A 40 7.76 -14.33 -1.73
C ILE A 40 8.29 -13.52 -2.92
N PHE A 41 8.49 -12.20 -2.77
CA PHE A 41 9.02 -11.35 -3.82
C PHE A 41 10.44 -11.75 -4.20
N LYS A 42 11.30 -12.01 -3.21
CA LYS A 42 12.67 -12.50 -3.44
C LYS A 42 12.66 -13.86 -4.16
N LYS A 43 11.82 -14.81 -3.73
CA LYS A 43 11.66 -16.12 -4.38
C LYS A 43 11.14 -16.01 -5.82
N ARG A 44 10.34 -14.98 -6.12
CA ARG A 44 9.77 -14.71 -7.44
C ARG A 44 10.61 -13.77 -8.31
N GLY A 45 11.81 -13.38 -7.87
CA GLY A 45 12.69 -12.47 -8.61
C GLY A 45 12.15 -11.04 -8.74
N ILE A 46 11.23 -10.64 -7.86
CA ILE A 46 10.63 -9.30 -7.85
C ILE A 46 11.52 -8.41 -6.99
N SER A 47 12.25 -7.50 -7.63
CA SER A 47 13.13 -6.50 -6.99
C SER A 47 12.53 -5.09 -6.95
N GLN A 48 11.37 -4.89 -7.60
CA GLN A 48 10.72 -3.59 -7.71
C GLN A 48 9.20 -3.74 -7.81
N LEU A 49 8.49 -2.81 -7.18
CA LEU A 49 7.05 -2.59 -7.34
C LEU A 49 6.82 -1.33 -8.19
N ASP A 50 5.98 -1.44 -9.22
CA ASP A 50 5.59 -0.27 -10.01
C ASP A 50 4.51 0.53 -9.26
N TYR A 51 3.60 -0.15 -8.56
CA TYR A 51 2.51 0.47 -7.81
C TYR A 51 2.23 -0.26 -6.50
N VAL A 52 2.02 0.50 -5.44
CA VAL A 52 1.44 0.03 -4.17
C VAL A 52 0.17 0.82 -3.92
N ILE A 53 -0.97 0.14 -3.81
CA ILE A 53 -2.28 0.74 -3.56
C ILE A 53 -2.70 0.39 -2.13
N ILE A 54 -2.97 1.41 -1.30
CA ILE A 54 -3.44 1.26 0.08
C ILE A 54 -4.89 1.75 0.14
N THR A 55 -5.82 0.85 0.46
CA THR A 55 -7.25 1.16 0.40
C THR A 55 -7.75 1.90 1.64
N HIS A 56 -7.29 1.50 2.83
CA HIS A 56 -7.68 2.12 4.09
C HIS A 56 -6.48 2.29 5.05
N PRO A 57 -6.30 3.46 5.67
CA PRO A 57 -5.25 3.71 6.66
C PRO A 57 -5.72 3.28 8.05
N HIS A 58 -6.03 2.00 8.20
CA HIS A 58 -6.05 1.44 9.54
C HIS A 58 -4.61 1.16 9.98
N LEU A 59 -4.34 1.26 11.28
CA LEU A 59 -3.01 1.13 11.90
C LEU A 59 -2.29 -0.17 11.52
N ASP A 60 -3.04 -1.18 11.11
CA ASP A 60 -2.61 -2.50 10.66
C ASP A 60 -2.12 -2.55 9.19
N HIS A 61 -2.51 -1.60 8.33
CA HIS A 61 -2.06 -1.53 6.92
C HIS A 61 -0.85 -0.59 6.72
N MET A 62 -0.79 0.51 7.47
CA MET A 62 0.36 1.42 7.41
C MET A 62 1.60 0.90 8.13
N GLY A 63 1.46 -0.01 9.09
CA GLY A 63 2.59 -0.52 9.88
C GLY A 63 3.69 -1.17 9.05
N GLU A 64 3.35 -1.76 7.90
CA GLU A 64 4.30 -2.44 7.01
C GLU A 64 4.87 -1.53 5.90
N LEU A 65 4.23 -0.39 5.62
CA LEU A 65 4.56 0.46 4.46
C LEU A 65 5.94 1.16 4.58
N PRO A 66 6.33 1.77 5.73
CA PRO A 66 7.67 2.30 5.94
C PRO A 66 8.78 1.28 5.63
N TYR A 67 8.63 0.07 6.16
CA TYR A 67 9.62 -0.99 5.96
C TYR A 67 9.65 -1.46 4.50
N LEU A 68 8.51 -1.52 3.81
CA LEU A 68 8.46 -1.84 2.38
C LEU A 68 9.19 -0.77 1.56
N ILE A 69 8.96 0.51 1.85
CA ILE A 69 9.64 1.66 1.22
C ILE A 69 11.15 1.54 1.38
N GLU A 70 11.62 1.10 2.55
CA GLU A 70 13.05 0.95 2.87
C GLU A 70 13.71 -0.28 2.21
N THR A 71 12.94 -1.33 1.91
CA THR A 71 13.49 -2.65 1.54
C THR A 71 13.37 -3.01 0.06
N ILE A 72 12.37 -2.49 -0.66
CA ILE A 72 12.18 -2.75 -2.09
C ILE A 72 11.96 -1.43 -2.82
N LYS A 73 12.44 -1.35 -4.07
CA LYS A 73 12.22 -0.15 -4.89
C LYS A 73 10.73 -0.03 -5.25
N ILE A 74 10.12 1.10 -4.92
CA ILE A 74 8.73 1.42 -5.26
C ILE A 74 8.72 2.67 -6.16
N LYS A 75 7.92 2.66 -7.23
CA LYS A 75 7.78 3.85 -8.10
C LYS A 75 6.62 4.75 -7.67
N HIS A 76 5.46 4.16 -7.40
CA HIS A 76 4.26 4.90 -7.06
C HIS A 76 3.57 4.29 -5.85
N ILE A 77 3.09 5.13 -4.95
CA ILE A 77 2.18 4.77 -3.88
C ILE A 77 0.88 5.53 -4.11
N ILE A 78 -0.25 4.82 -4.02
CA ILE A 78 -1.59 5.36 -4.23
C ILE A 78 -2.38 5.15 -2.95
N ILE A 79 -2.94 6.23 -2.41
CA ILE A 79 -3.69 6.22 -1.15
C ILE A 79 -4.99 7.01 -1.25
N ASP A 80 -5.92 6.79 -0.32
CA ASP A 80 -6.94 7.78 0.03
C ASP A 80 -6.29 8.85 0.91
N LYS A 81 -6.01 10.06 0.43
CA LYS A 81 -5.42 11.09 1.30
C LYS A 81 -6.36 11.57 2.43
N LYS A 82 -7.68 11.59 2.24
CA LYS A 82 -8.61 12.07 3.29
C LYS A 82 -8.72 11.08 4.45
N SER A 83 -8.47 9.80 4.22
CA SER A 83 -8.49 8.83 5.31
C SER A 83 -7.29 8.97 6.26
N PHE A 84 -6.24 9.71 5.89
CA PHE A 84 -5.04 9.87 6.70
C PHE A 84 -5.14 11.13 7.58
N THR A 85 -4.65 11.04 8.82
CA THR A 85 -4.38 12.25 9.60
C THR A 85 -3.27 13.07 8.94
N ARG A 86 -3.27 14.40 9.18
CA ARG A 86 -2.21 15.31 8.69
C ARG A 86 -0.80 14.82 9.09
N GLN A 87 -0.64 14.28 10.30
CA GLN A 87 0.64 13.78 10.79
C GLN A 87 1.10 12.52 10.03
N GLN A 88 0.20 11.57 9.80
CA GLN A 88 0.51 10.35 9.02
C GLN A 88 0.86 10.70 7.58
N LEU A 89 0.07 11.60 6.96
CA LEU A 89 0.31 12.03 5.58
C LEU A 89 1.67 12.73 5.44
N SER A 90 2.00 13.65 6.35
CA SER A 90 3.29 14.36 6.33
C SER A 90 4.48 13.41 6.48
N LYS A 91 4.40 12.41 7.38
CA LYS A 91 5.45 11.38 7.52
C LYS A 91 5.62 10.58 6.24
N LEU A 92 4.52 10.15 5.63
CA LEU A 92 4.55 9.38 4.39
C LEU A 92 5.11 10.21 3.22
N GLU A 93 4.76 11.49 3.13
CA GLU A 93 5.27 12.41 2.10
C GLU A 93 6.79 12.59 2.22
N ILE A 94 7.32 12.75 3.44
CA ILE A 94 8.77 12.82 3.70
C ILE A 94 9.46 11.53 3.24
N GLN A 95 8.91 10.36 3.59
CA GLN A 95 9.47 9.09 3.15
C GLN A 95 9.42 8.93 1.62
N CYS A 96 8.28 9.26 1.00
CA CYS A 96 8.16 9.20 -0.45
C CYS A 96 9.19 10.10 -1.14
N HIS A 97 9.40 11.31 -0.62
CA HIS A 97 10.42 12.22 -1.13
C HIS A 97 11.84 11.64 -0.98
N GLN A 98 12.18 11.09 0.20
CA GLN A 98 13.49 10.47 0.47
C GLN A 98 13.80 9.31 -0.49
N TYR A 99 12.80 8.47 -0.78
CA TYR A 99 12.96 7.28 -1.64
C TYR A 99 12.59 7.52 -3.11
N LYS A 100 12.32 8.78 -3.50
CA LYS A 100 11.93 9.19 -4.87
C LYS A 100 10.69 8.43 -5.38
N ILE A 101 9.71 8.29 -4.52
CA ILE A 101 8.42 7.63 -4.77
C ILE A 101 7.38 8.71 -5.08
N GLN A 102 6.59 8.51 -6.14
CA GLN A 102 5.47 9.39 -6.44
C GLN A 102 4.24 8.98 -5.61
N LEU A 103 3.79 9.88 -4.72
CA LEU A 103 2.58 9.69 -3.93
C LEU A 103 1.36 10.27 -4.66
N LEU A 104 0.37 9.43 -4.93
CA LEU A 104 -0.86 9.77 -5.66
C LEU A 104 -2.09 9.62 -4.75
N ASP A 105 -3.09 10.48 -4.98
CA ASP A 105 -4.41 10.36 -4.37
C ASP A 105 -5.37 9.71 -5.38
N PHE A 106 -5.96 8.56 -5.04
CA PHE A 106 -6.89 7.92 -5.97
C PHE A 106 -8.17 8.73 -6.18
N ARG A 107 -8.54 9.64 -5.27
CA ARG A 107 -9.70 10.50 -5.52
C ARG A 107 -9.50 11.44 -6.70
N GLN A 108 -8.26 11.77 -7.02
CA GLN A 108 -7.90 12.53 -8.22
C GLN A 108 -7.73 11.63 -9.45
N HIS A 109 -7.53 10.33 -9.23
CA HIS A 109 -7.29 9.32 -10.25
C HIS A 109 -8.12 8.05 -9.98
N PRO A 110 -9.46 8.13 -10.06
CA PRO A 110 -10.35 7.02 -9.69
C PRO A 110 -10.24 5.83 -10.66
N GLN A 111 -9.63 6.05 -11.83
CA GLN A 111 -9.31 5.01 -12.79
C GLN A 111 -7.81 5.03 -13.08
N LEU A 112 -7.18 3.86 -12.94
CA LEU A 112 -5.77 3.65 -13.18
C LEU A 112 -5.58 2.71 -14.35
N PHE A 113 -4.77 3.12 -15.33
CA PHE A 113 -4.45 2.32 -16.51
C PHE A 113 -3.03 1.77 -16.39
N PHE A 114 -2.91 0.45 -16.45
CA PHE A 114 -1.66 -0.29 -16.39
C PHE A 114 -1.43 -1.04 -17.70
N GLY A 115 -1.39 -0.28 -18.81
CA GLY A 115 -1.31 -0.87 -20.14
C GLY A 115 -2.68 -1.36 -20.62
N ASP A 116 -2.85 -2.67 -20.66
CA ASP A 116 -4.09 -3.38 -21.05
C ASP A 116 -5.05 -3.62 -19.88
N VAL A 117 -4.60 -3.38 -18.64
CA VAL A 117 -5.41 -3.53 -17.43
C VAL A 117 -5.88 -2.16 -16.95
N SER A 118 -7.18 -1.98 -16.78
CA SER A 118 -7.76 -0.83 -16.06
C SER A 118 -8.24 -1.26 -14.68
N ILE A 119 -7.83 -0.55 -13.62
CA ILE A 119 -8.35 -0.71 -12.27
C ILE A 119 -9.18 0.52 -11.93
N ASN A 120 -10.47 0.32 -11.63
CA ASN A 120 -11.33 1.35 -11.08
C ASN A 120 -11.30 1.26 -9.56
N LEU A 121 -10.96 2.37 -8.90
CA LEU A 121 -11.00 2.53 -7.46
C LEU A 121 -12.32 3.21 -7.11
N ILE A 122 -13.24 2.44 -6.53
CA ILE A 122 -14.56 2.90 -6.13
C ILE A 122 -14.51 3.18 -4.63
N ASP A 123 -14.79 4.42 -4.24
CA ASP A 123 -15.00 4.76 -2.83
C ASP A 123 -16.30 4.10 -2.36
N THR A 124 -16.20 3.20 -1.37
CA THR A 124 -17.36 2.50 -0.79
C THR A 124 -17.85 3.16 0.49
N ILE A 125 -17.28 4.30 0.90
CA ILE A 125 -17.74 5.04 2.07
C ILE A 125 -19.03 5.76 1.70
N ILE A 126 -20.15 5.30 2.26
CA ILE A 126 -21.41 6.03 2.24
C ILE A 126 -21.25 7.20 3.22
N GLU A 127 -21.04 8.41 2.70
CA GLU A 127 -21.24 9.62 3.51
C GLU A 127 -22.70 9.63 3.96
N LYS A 128 -22.96 9.32 5.24
CA LYS A 128 -24.28 9.61 5.82
C LYS A 128 -24.41 11.12 5.81
N PHE A 129 -25.21 11.64 4.87
CA PHE A 129 -25.73 13.00 4.95
C PHE A 129 -26.47 13.13 6.28
N SER A 130 -25.88 13.90 7.19
CA SER A 130 -26.48 14.37 8.44
C SER A 130 -27.01 15.77 8.25
#